data_AF-A0A7U8C7L2-F1
#
_entry.id   AF-A0A7U8C7L2-F1
#
_cell.length_a   1.000
_cell.length_b   1.000
_cell.length_c   1.000
_cell.angle_alpha   90.00
_cell.angle_beta   90.00
_cell.angle_gamma   90.00
#
_symmetry.space_group_name_H-M   'P 1'
#
loop_
_entity.id
_entity.type
_entity.pdbx_description
1 polymer ?
#
loop_
_entity_poly.entity_id
_entity_poly.type
_entity_poly.pdbx_seq_one_letter_code
_entity_poly.pdbx_strand_id
1 'polypeptide(L)'
;MDKQQQNEIEAAVFRRLLEHLDNRKDVQNIDLMILAGFCRNCLSKWYKAEAEKRGVEVDYDAARELVYGESYDSWKDKYQTKATPEQLAAFEATQQK
;
A
#
# COMPACT_ATOMS: atom_id res chain seq x y z
N MET A 1 24.18 14.46 -8.23
CA MET A 1 23.08 14.42 -7.25
C MET A 1 23.70 14.13 -5.91
N ASP A 2 23.51 15.00 -4.93
CA ASP A 2 23.92 14.69 -3.56
C ASP A 2 22.88 13.77 -2.88
N LYS A 3 23.24 13.26 -1.70
CA LYS A 3 22.39 12.30 -0.97
C LYS A 3 21.06 12.92 -0.51
N GLN A 4 21.04 14.22 -0.22
CA GLN A 4 19.83 14.91 0.21
C GLN A 4 18.85 15.02 -0.97
N GLN A 5 19.35 15.46 -2.13
CA GLN A 5 18.58 15.50 -3.37
C GLN A 5 18.03 14.12 -3.75
N GLN A 6 18.83 13.07 -3.59
CA GLN A 6 18.38 11.70 -3.83
C GLN A 6 17.19 11.31 -2.95
N ASN A 7 17.30 11.54 -1.63
CA ASN A 7 16.23 11.22 -0.68
C ASN A 7 14.94 12.01 -0.99
N GLU A 8 15.06 13.28 -1.37
CA GLU A 8 13.92 14.13 -1.73
C GLU A 8 13.19 13.62 -2.98
N ILE A 9 13.95 13.19 -3.99
CA ILE A 9 13.41 12.58 -5.22
C ILE A 9 12.73 11.26 -4.91
N GLU A 10 13.36 10.36 -4.16
CA GLU A 10 12.78 9.06 -3.77
C GLU A 10 11.47 9.25 -2.97
N ALA A 11 11.45 10.20 -2.04
CA ALA A 11 10.25 10.54 -1.29
C ALA A 11 9.15 11.15 -2.19
N ALA A 12 9.52 11.97 -3.18
CA ALA A 12 8.57 12.53 -4.15
C ALA A 12 7.99 11.44 -5.08
N VAL A 13 8.79 10.48 -5.51
CA VAL A 13 8.34 9.32 -6.29
C VAL A 13 7.36 8.48 -5.46
N PHE A 14 7.65 8.23 -4.19
CA PHE A 14 6.73 7.50 -3.32
C PHE A 14 5.39 8.23 -3.16
N ARG A 15 5.39 9.54 -2.91
CA ARG A 15 4.15 10.35 -2.86
C ARG A 15 3.36 10.27 -4.17
N ARG A 16 4.04 10.30 -5.31
CA ARG A 16 3.41 10.16 -6.63
C ARG A 16 2.81 8.76 -6.86
N LEU A 17 3.44 7.71 -6.32
CA LEU A 17 2.88 6.36 -6.35
C LEU A 17 1.58 6.28 -5.51
N LEU A 18 1.57 6.90 -4.32
CA LEU A 18 0.36 6.95 -3.48
C LEU A 18 -0.77 7.68 -4.21
N GLU A 19 -0.48 8.84 -4.80
CA GLU A 19 -1.45 9.59 -5.61
C GLU A 19 -1.94 8.77 -6.82
N HIS A 20 -1.06 8.03 -7.49
CA HIS A 20 -1.46 7.16 -8.59
C HIS A 20 -2.41 6.05 -8.14
N LEU A 21 -2.11 5.40 -7.00
CA LEU A 21 -2.95 4.36 -6.42
C LEU A 21 -4.27 4.90 -5.88
N ASP A 22 -4.30 6.14 -5.41
CA ASP A 22 -5.51 6.84 -4.98
C ASP A 22 -6.39 7.23 -6.17
N ASN A 23 -5.81 7.64 -7.29
CA ASN A 23 -6.56 7.86 -8.54
C ASN A 23 -7.07 6.57 -9.18
N ARG A 24 -6.54 5.41 -8.76
CA ARG A 24 -6.88 4.07 -9.26
C ARG A 24 -7.54 3.19 -8.20
N LYS A 25 -8.60 3.70 -7.57
CA LYS A 25 -9.38 2.95 -6.56
C LYS A 25 -10.06 1.69 -7.12
N ASP A 26 -10.20 1.60 -8.44
CA ASP A 26 -10.63 0.41 -9.16
C ASP A 26 -9.65 -0.77 -9.02
N VAL A 27 -8.35 -0.48 -8.88
CA VAL A 27 -7.31 -1.50 -8.70
C VAL A 27 -7.40 -2.07 -7.29
N GLN A 28 -7.93 -3.27 -7.15
CA GLN A 28 -8.07 -3.91 -5.84
C GLN A 28 -6.74 -4.44 -5.32
N ASN A 29 -6.58 -4.46 -4.00
CA ASN A 29 -5.37 -4.97 -3.36
C ASN A 29 -5.11 -6.45 -3.69
N ILE A 30 -6.15 -7.27 -3.86
CA ILE A 30 -5.98 -8.68 -4.18
C ILE A 30 -5.35 -8.88 -5.56
N ASP A 31 -5.73 -8.06 -6.55
CA ASP A 31 -5.14 -8.11 -7.90
C ASP A 31 -3.66 -7.71 -7.87
N LEU A 32 -3.31 -6.67 -7.10
CA LEU A 32 -1.92 -6.29 -6.90
C LEU A 32 -1.11 -7.39 -6.19
N MET A 33 -1.69 -8.06 -5.20
CA MET A 33 -1.05 -9.17 -4.52
C MET A 33 -0.82 -10.36 -5.45
N ILE A 34 -1.79 -10.71 -6.30
CA ILE A 34 -1.67 -11.79 -7.29
C ILE A 34 -0.60 -11.47 -8.33
N LEU A 35 -0.62 -10.25 -8.87
CA LEU A 35 0.23 -9.85 -9.98
C LEU A 35 1.68 -9.54 -9.54
N ALA A 36 1.83 -8.80 -8.45
CA ALA A 36 3.09 -8.13 -8.09
C ALA A 36 3.61 -8.48 -6.70
N GLY A 37 2.86 -9.26 -5.90
CA GLY A 37 3.29 -9.68 -4.55
C GLY A 37 3.28 -8.56 -3.50
N PHE A 38 2.77 -7.36 -3.82
CA PHE A 38 2.55 -6.29 -2.86
C PHE A 38 1.27 -5.52 -3.17
N CYS A 39 0.71 -4.82 -2.20
CA CYS A 39 -0.44 -3.93 -2.37
C CYS A 39 -0.34 -2.71 -1.44
N ARG A 40 -1.39 -1.87 -1.37
CA ARG A 40 -1.42 -0.69 -0.48
C ARG A 40 -1.14 -1.04 0.98
N ASN A 41 -1.69 -2.15 1.48
CA ASN A 41 -1.43 -2.61 2.84
C ASN A 41 0.05 -2.96 3.09
N CYS A 42 0.79 -3.41 2.07
CA CYS A 42 2.23 -3.64 2.17
C CYS A 42 2.98 -2.32 2.30
N LEU A 43 2.61 -1.29 1.54
CA LEU A 43 3.19 0.05 1.67
C LEU A 43 3.01 0.60 3.09
N SER A 44 1.82 0.43 3.69
CA SER A 44 1.59 0.84 5.09
C SER A 44 2.44 0.05 6.09
N LYS A 45 2.61 -1.26 5.88
CA LYS A 45 3.49 -2.08 6.72
C LYS A 45 4.96 -1.65 6.61
N TRP A 46 5.43 -1.34 5.41
CA TRP A 46 6.79 -0.86 5.18
C TRP A 46 7.01 0.51 5.81
N TYR A 47 6.05 1.44 5.67
CA TYR A 47 6.12 2.75 6.30
C TYR A 47 6.26 2.64 7.82
N LYS A 48 5.38 1.84 8.47
CA LYS A 48 5.47 1.55 9.91
C LYS A 48 6.82 0.95 10.30
N ALA A 49 7.29 -0.08 9.59
CA ALA A 49 8.55 -0.74 9.90
C ALA A 49 9.77 0.20 9.75
N GLU A 50 9.76 1.09 8.74
CA GLU A 50 10.83 2.07 8.55
C GLU A 50 10.78 3.20 9.60
N ALA A 51 9.59 3.57 10.09
CA ALA A 51 9.43 4.50 11.21
C ALA A 51 9.99 3.89 12.52
N GLU A 52 9.62 2.64 12.82
CA GLU A 52 10.10 1.91 14.00
C GLU A 52 11.63 1.81 14.03
N LYS A 53 12.26 1.48 12.89
CA LYS A 53 13.74 1.45 12.76
C LYS A 53 14.41 2.79 13.07
N ARG A 54 13.67 3.90 12.98
CA ARG A 54 14.15 5.27 13.25
C ARG A 54 13.71 5.78 14.63
N GLY A 55 13.11 4.93 15.45
CA GLY A 55 12.60 5.31 16.77
C GLY A 55 11.37 6.22 16.71
N VAL A 56 10.65 6.24 15.57
CA VAL A 56 9.41 6.99 15.40
C VAL A 56 8.24 6.02 15.53
N GLU A 57 7.36 6.25 16.51
CA GLU A 57 6.16 5.45 16.69
C GLU A 57 5.09 5.85 15.68
N VAL A 58 4.68 4.88 14.86
CA VAL A 58 3.57 5.02 13.91
C VAL A 58 2.75 3.74 14.02
N ASP A 59 1.50 3.85 14.45
CA ASP A 59 0.60 2.71 14.45
C ASP A 59 0.19 2.32 13.02
N TYR A 60 -0.39 1.13 12.87
CA TYR A 60 -0.73 0.61 11.54
C TYR A 60 -1.88 1.38 10.89
N ASP A 61 -2.78 1.98 11.67
CA ASP A 61 -3.96 2.68 11.17
C ASP A 61 -3.56 4.04 10.61
N ALA A 62 -2.68 4.77 11.31
CA ALA A 62 -2.04 5.98 10.83
C ALA A 62 -1.23 5.73 9.54
N ALA A 63 -0.49 4.62 9.47
CA ALA A 63 0.23 4.24 8.26
C ALA A 63 -0.71 3.88 7.09
N ARG A 64 -1.90 3.35 7.38
CA ARG A 64 -2.94 3.14 6.36
C ARG A 64 -3.53 4.46 5.92
N GLU A 65 -3.91 5.35 6.84
CA GLU A 65 -4.46 6.65 6.50
C GLU A 65 -3.53 7.47 5.58
N LEU A 66 -2.22 7.43 5.83
CA LEU A 66 -1.23 8.05 4.96
C LEU A 66 -1.22 7.47 3.53
N VAL A 67 -1.36 6.15 3.40
CA VAL A 67 -1.33 5.45 2.11
C VAL A 67 -2.65 5.55 1.35
N TYR A 68 -3.77 5.59 2.08
CA TYR A 68 -5.12 5.60 1.52
C TYR A 68 -5.72 6.99 1.34
N GLY A 69 -5.12 8.03 1.95
CA GLY A 69 -5.62 9.41 1.92
C GLY A 69 -6.85 9.67 2.81
N GLU A 70 -7.39 8.63 3.44
CA GLU A 70 -8.48 8.64 4.41
C GLU A 70 -8.38 7.40 5.30
N SER A 71 -9.22 7.29 6.34
CA SER A 71 -9.24 6.10 7.19
C SER A 71 -9.51 4.84 6.37
N TYR A 72 -8.80 3.76 6.69
CA TYR A 72 -8.94 2.50 5.94
C TYR A 72 -10.38 1.97 5.93
N ASP A 73 -11.09 2.11 7.05
CA ASP A 73 -12.48 1.66 7.16
C ASP A 73 -13.39 2.45 6.23
N SER A 74 -13.24 3.78 6.17
CA SER A 74 -13.98 4.62 5.22
C SER A 74 -13.66 4.29 3.76
N TRP A 75 -12.37 4.08 3.45
CA TRP A 75 -11.96 3.68 2.10
C TRP A 75 -12.52 2.30 1.72
N LYS A 76 -12.48 1.35 2.66
CA LYS A 76 -12.99 -0.01 2.48
C LYS A 76 -14.48 0.00 2.17
N ASP A 77 -15.26 0.77 2.93
CA ASP A 77 -16.71 0.86 2.75
C ASP A 77 -17.08 1.50 1.40
N LYS A 78 -16.29 2.46 0.91
CA LYS A 78 -16.55 3.16 -0.35
C LYS A 78 -16.07 2.40 -1.60
N TYR A 79 -14.93 1.71 -1.52
CA TYR A 79 -14.18 1.30 -2.71
C TYR A 79 -13.74 -0.16 -2.73
N GLN A 80 -13.69 -0.84 -1.58
CA GLN A 80 -13.24 -2.23 -1.55
C GLN A 80 -14.36 -3.18 -2.00
N THR A 81 -14.10 -3.97 -3.03
CA THR A 81 -15.02 -5.01 -3.48
C THR A 81 -14.68 -6.35 -2.83
N LYS A 82 -15.68 -7.24 -2.76
CA LYS A 82 -15.44 -8.62 -2.33
C LYS A 82 -14.64 -9.33 -3.40
N ALA A 83 -13.59 -10.04 -2.98
CA ALA A 83 -12.82 -10.90 -3.88
C ALA A 83 -13.71 -11.99 -4.48
N THR A 84 -13.56 -12.24 -5.78
CA THR A 84 -14.24 -13.36 -6.45
C THR A 84 -13.57 -14.70 -6.09
N PRO A 85 -14.25 -15.83 -6.25
CA PRO A 85 -13.65 -17.15 -6.07
C PRO A 85 -12.37 -17.35 -6.90
N GLU A 86 -12.34 -16.80 -8.12
CA GLU A 86 -11.18 -16.89 -9.01
C GLU A 86 -10.00 -16.08 -8.49
N GLN A 87 -10.24 -14.87 -7.96
CA GLN A 87 -9.19 -14.06 -7.33
C GLN A 87 -8.65 -14.72 -6.07
N LEU A 88 -9.52 -15.33 -5.25
CA LEU A 88 -9.09 -16.07 -4.06
C LEU A 88 -8.22 -17.27 -4.44
N ALA A 89 -8.65 -18.08 -5.41
CA ALA A 89 -7.88 -19.23 -5.88
C ALA A 89 -6.53 -18.80 -6.50
N ALA A 90 -6.52 -17.73 -7.30
CA ALA A 90 -5.29 -17.17 -7.87
C ALA A 90 -4.34 -16.67 -6.78
N PHE A 91 -4.86 -16.01 -5.74
CA PHE A 91 -4.06 -15.55 -4.61
C PHE A 91 -3.49 -16.73 -3.81
N GLU A 92 -4.27 -17.77 -3.53
CA GLU A 92 -3.77 -18.99 -2.88
C GLU A 92 -2.64 -19.66 -3.69
N ALA A 93 -2.76 -19.69 -5.01
CA ALA A 93 -1.73 -20.24 -5.90
C ALA A 93 -0.41 -19.43 -5.87
N THR A 94 -0.44 -18.14 -5.50
CA THR A 94 0.81 -17.38 -5.30
C THR A 94 1.51 -17.70 -3.99
N GLN A 95 0.78 -18.18 -2.98
CA GLN A 95 1.34 -18.54 -1.66
C GLN A 95 1.94 -19.94 -1.61
N GLN A 96 1.63 -20.81 -2.56
CA GLN A 96 2.12 -22.19 -2.63
C GLN A 96 3.44 -22.35 -3.40
N LYS A 97 4.02 -21.25 -3.90
CA LYS A 97 5.31 -21.21 -4.57
C LYS A 97 6.42 -20.84 -3.58
#